data_AF-A0A9N8D8Q2-F1
#
_entry.id   AF-A0A9N8D8Q2-F1
#
_cell.length_a   1.000
_cell.length_b   1.000
_cell.length_c   1.000
_cell.angle_alpha   90.00
_cell.angle_beta   90.00
_cell.angle_gamma   90.00
#
_symmetry.space_group_name_H-M   'P 1'
#
loop_
_entity.id
_entity.type
_entity.pdbx_description
1 polymer ?
#
loop_
_entity_poly.entity_id
_entity_poly.type
_entity_poly.pdbx_seq_one_letter_code
_entity_poly.pdbx_strand_id
1 'polypeptide(L)'
;MTTVTSSSRLLSLALVLLVQTLTLRPVDAAICHICGDSGNDLMQYPNIVLANVGKTCNDISIDVAVANPDPNAQSCIAAQNMWRGRCCNPNQRPAGVDRANAGLPPQNIPAVPHSGPHPICNVCRDGDFPYDTSMVLNFLYMGVGTCVQYFILGKRGAIEPHMCAPVQFFSYEPCACGEHNPYFNPNHPRNQGAQQAPGNTNSNANGNAGGNANGRTNGDSNGSSNGSSGGNGVNHQKTPDSDASKNGQKMGDSMGGAGGQSHGGRRRGLKGSKTRPVKVDEDVVIKIEV
;
A
#
# COMPACT_ATOMS: atom_id res chain seq x y z
N MET A 1 35.98 0.67 72.26
CA MET A 1 35.27 0.08 71.12
C MET A 1 34.23 1.08 70.66
N THR A 2 34.51 1.83 69.60
CA THR A 2 33.62 2.85 69.04
C THR A 2 33.45 2.55 67.55
N THR A 3 32.39 1.82 67.24
CA THR A 3 31.94 1.53 65.88
C THR A 3 31.20 2.76 65.35
N VAL A 4 31.90 3.61 64.61
CA VAL A 4 31.29 4.75 63.91
C VAL A 4 30.66 4.22 62.62
N THR A 5 29.37 4.46 62.51
CA THR A 5 28.41 3.81 61.62
C THR A 5 28.49 4.30 60.18
N SER A 6 28.53 3.32 59.27
CA SER A 6 28.55 3.40 57.81
C SER A 6 27.17 3.80 57.23
N SER A 7 26.64 4.95 57.63
CA SER A 7 25.30 5.41 57.23
C SER A 7 25.33 6.31 55.98
N SER A 8 26.43 7.04 55.79
CA SER A 8 26.52 8.10 54.77
C SER A 8 26.71 7.58 53.34
N ARG A 9 27.25 6.36 53.16
CA ARG A 9 27.49 5.78 51.83
C ARG A 9 26.25 5.19 51.17
N LEU A 10 25.26 4.77 51.95
CA LEU A 10 24.00 4.22 51.43
C LEU A 10 23.10 5.33 50.85
N LEU A 11 23.15 6.53 51.42
CA LEU A 11 22.34 7.67 50.97
C LEU A 11 22.79 8.23 49.61
N SER A 12 24.10 8.23 49.32
CA SER A 12 24.62 8.67 48.02
C SER A 12 24.27 7.72 46.87
N LEU A 13 24.26 6.40 47.12
CA LEU A 13 23.90 5.40 46.10
C LEU A 13 22.41 5.46 45.72
N ALA A 14 21.54 5.69 46.69
CA ALA A 14 20.10 5.86 46.43
C ALA A 14 19.80 7.11 45.60
N LEU A 15 20.53 8.20 45.81
CA LEU A 15 20.33 9.45 45.06
C LEU A 15 20.76 9.32 43.59
N VAL A 16 21.85 8.61 43.31
CA VAL A 16 22.32 8.38 41.93
C VAL A 16 21.35 7.50 41.13
N LEU A 17 20.76 6.48 41.77
CA LEU A 17 19.72 5.64 41.16
C LEU A 17 18.41 6.38 40.88
N LEU A 18 18.02 7.32 41.77
CA LEU A 18 16.85 8.17 41.56
C LEU A 18 17.06 9.19 40.43
N VAL A 19 18.26 9.74 40.28
CA VAL A 19 18.55 10.69 39.19
C VAL A 19 18.60 9.98 37.82
N GLN A 20 19.07 8.73 37.74
CA GLN A 20 19.08 7.97 36.47
C GLN A 20 17.69 7.55 35.99
N THR A 21 16.72 7.33 36.88
CA THR A 21 15.35 6.97 36.48
C THR A 21 14.53 8.17 36.02
N LEU A 22 14.85 9.39 36.47
CA LEU A 22 14.14 10.60 36.02
C LEU A 22 14.55 11.11 34.62
N THR A 23 15.65 10.63 34.05
CA THR A 23 16.11 11.07 32.71
C THR A 23 15.65 10.17 31.56
N LEU A 24 15.03 9.02 31.85
CA LEU A 24 14.40 8.16 30.85
C LEU A 24 12.93 8.55 30.68
N ARG A 25 12.68 9.81 30.28
CA ARG A 25 11.41 10.04 29.56
C ARG A 25 11.57 9.28 28.25
N PRO A 26 10.67 8.33 27.90
CA PRO A 26 10.63 7.84 26.54
C PRO A 26 10.47 9.09 25.68
N VAL A 27 11.52 9.41 24.95
CA VAL A 27 11.41 10.34 23.84
C VAL A 27 10.67 9.50 22.81
N ASP A 28 9.36 9.38 22.97
CA ASP A 28 8.47 9.19 21.85
C ASP A 28 8.67 10.46 21.03
N ALA A 29 9.76 10.46 20.25
CA ALA A 29 10.04 11.47 19.25
C ALA A 29 8.86 11.31 18.30
N ALA A 30 7.82 12.09 18.54
CA ALA A 30 6.61 12.03 17.77
C ALA A 30 7.01 12.44 16.35
N ILE A 31 7.15 11.45 15.46
CA ILE A 31 7.58 11.69 14.09
C ILE A 31 6.46 12.44 13.37
N CYS A 32 6.80 13.31 12.41
CA CYS A 32 5.78 13.95 11.58
C CYS A 32 4.97 12.90 10.79
N HIS A 33 3.69 12.75 11.12
CA HIS A 33 2.76 11.89 10.41
C HIS A 33 1.94 12.70 9.41
N ILE A 34 1.75 12.20 8.18
CA ILE A 34 1.01 12.93 7.13
C ILE A 34 -0.50 12.99 7.41
N CYS A 35 -1.02 12.09 8.25
CA CYS A 35 -2.42 12.09 8.66
C CYS A 35 -2.69 12.87 9.96
N GLY A 36 -1.69 13.60 10.48
CA GLY A 36 -1.79 14.41 11.70
C GLY A 36 -1.64 13.57 12.98
N ASP A 37 -2.26 14.02 14.06
CA ASP A 37 -2.09 13.45 15.41
C ASP A 37 -2.54 11.99 15.54
N SER A 38 -3.40 11.52 14.63
CA SER A 38 -3.87 10.13 14.59
C SER A 38 -2.84 9.14 14.04
N GLY A 39 -1.67 9.61 13.62
CA GLY A 39 -0.66 8.76 13.01
C GLY A 39 -1.00 8.33 11.58
N ASN A 40 -0.04 7.67 10.92
CA ASN A 40 -0.21 7.17 9.55
C ASN A 40 -1.12 5.93 9.46
N ASP A 41 -1.64 5.43 10.58
CA ASP A 41 -2.57 4.29 10.63
C ASP A 41 -3.92 4.60 9.98
N LEU A 42 -4.30 5.88 9.88
CA LEU A 42 -5.52 6.32 9.19
C LEU A 42 -5.36 6.47 7.67
N MET A 43 -4.22 6.09 7.11
CA MET A 43 -3.98 6.20 5.67
C MET A 43 -4.91 5.26 4.90
N GLN A 44 -5.79 5.84 4.09
CA GLN A 44 -6.84 5.09 3.38
C GLN A 44 -6.29 4.45 2.10
N TYR A 45 -5.28 5.08 1.49
CA TYR A 45 -4.75 4.70 0.19
C TYR A 45 -3.21 4.60 0.22
N PRO A 46 -2.61 3.75 1.08
CA PRO A 46 -1.15 3.73 1.25
C PRO A 46 -0.37 3.48 -0.04
N ASN A 47 -0.94 2.68 -0.95
CA ASN A 47 -0.28 2.23 -2.17
C ASN A 47 -0.68 3.01 -3.43
N ILE A 48 -1.47 4.08 -3.33
CA ILE A 48 -1.87 4.86 -4.51
C ILE A 48 -0.73 5.76 -4.97
N VAL A 49 -0.36 5.70 -6.25
CA VAL A 49 0.66 6.59 -6.82
C VAL A 49 0.00 7.92 -7.18
N LEU A 50 0.41 8.99 -6.52
CA LEU A 50 -0.11 10.33 -6.81
C LEU A 50 0.48 10.85 -8.11
N ALA A 51 -0.36 11.06 -9.13
CA ALA A 51 0.08 11.40 -10.49
C ALA A 51 0.97 12.65 -10.57
N ASN A 52 0.80 13.61 -9.66
CA ASN A 52 1.59 14.84 -9.62
C ASN A 52 2.98 14.67 -8.97
N VAL A 53 3.25 13.54 -8.30
CA VAL A 53 4.50 13.30 -7.55
C VAL A 53 5.21 12.05 -8.04
N GLY A 54 4.48 11.07 -8.56
CA GLY A 54 5.02 9.76 -8.93
C GLY A 54 5.43 8.90 -7.73
N LYS A 55 4.96 9.21 -6.52
CA LYS A 55 5.23 8.45 -5.28
C LYS A 55 3.95 7.92 -4.67
N THR A 56 4.05 6.83 -3.90
CA THR A 56 2.92 6.33 -3.12
C THR A 56 2.68 7.18 -1.87
N CYS A 57 1.47 7.13 -1.30
CA CYS A 57 1.21 7.79 -0.02
C CYS A 57 2.10 7.27 1.11
N ASN A 58 2.46 5.98 1.08
CA ASN A 58 3.40 5.40 2.03
C ASN A 58 4.80 6.01 1.88
N ASP A 59 5.35 6.07 0.65
CA ASP A 59 6.66 6.67 0.39
C ASP A 59 6.70 8.14 0.82
N ILE A 60 5.65 8.89 0.51
CA ILE A 60 5.50 10.29 0.93
C ILE A 60 5.50 10.39 2.45
N SER A 61 4.84 9.47 3.14
CA SER A 61 4.81 9.46 4.61
C SER A 61 6.20 9.27 5.23
N ILE A 62 7.02 8.40 4.61
CA ILE A 62 8.41 8.16 5.03
C ILE A 62 9.27 9.40 4.72
N ASP A 63 9.15 9.96 3.52
CA ASP A 63 9.90 11.17 3.14
C ASP A 63 9.59 12.34 4.10
N VAL A 64 8.32 12.54 4.45
CA VAL A 64 7.88 13.60 5.36
C VAL A 64 8.39 13.36 6.77
N ALA A 65 8.32 12.12 7.27
CA ALA A 65 8.86 11.72 8.56
C ALA A 65 10.36 12.00 8.69
N VAL A 66 11.14 11.64 7.66
CA VAL A 66 12.60 11.84 7.63
C VAL A 66 12.96 13.32 7.52
N ALA A 67 12.24 14.08 6.68
CA ALA A 67 12.51 15.50 6.48
C ALA A 67 12.05 16.39 7.65
N ASN A 68 11.14 15.90 8.50
CA ASN A 68 10.52 16.67 9.58
C ASN A 68 10.50 15.86 10.88
N PRO A 69 11.63 15.82 11.62
CA PRO A 69 11.72 15.07 12.87
C PRO A 69 10.91 15.69 14.02
N ASP A 70 10.60 16.99 13.95
CA ASP A 70 9.71 17.67 14.90
C ASP A 70 8.29 17.75 14.30
N PRO A 71 7.27 17.16 14.96
CA PRO A 71 5.91 17.11 14.45
C PRO A 71 5.23 18.49 14.52
N ASN A 72 5.75 19.39 15.35
CA ASN A 72 5.25 20.76 15.50
C ASN A 72 5.96 21.75 14.55
N ALA A 73 6.98 21.30 13.81
CA ALA A 73 7.65 22.15 12.85
C ALA A 73 6.67 22.64 11.78
N GLN A 74 6.78 23.92 11.38
CA GLN A 74 5.91 24.51 10.36
C GLN A 74 5.98 23.73 9.03
N SER A 75 7.13 23.12 8.72
CA SER A 75 7.32 22.26 7.56
C SER A 75 6.53 20.95 7.65
N CYS A 76 6.39 20.36 8.84
CA CYS A 76 5.52 19.21 9.08
C CYS A 76 4.05 19.58 8.86
N ILE A 77 3.60 20.68 9.46
CA ILE A 77 2.21 21.16 9.33
C ILE A 77 1.89 21.46 7.85
N ALA A 78 2.82 22.05 7.11
CA ALA A 78 2.67 22.29 5.68
C ALA A 78 2.57 20.98 4.87
N ALA A 79 3.40 19.99 5.18
CA ALA A 79 3.36 18.67 4.54
C ALA A 79 2.05 17.94 4.85
N GLN A 80 1.59 17.97 6.11
CA GLN A 80 0.30 17.43 6.52
C GLN A 80 -0.84 18.06 5.72
N ASN A 81 -0.92 19.39 5.67
CA ASN A 81 -1.97 20.09 4.91
C ASN A 81 -1.93 19.75 3.41
N MET A 82 -0.75 19.47 2.85
CA MET A 82 -0.61 19.09 1.45
C MET A 82 -1.09 17.66 1.16
N TRP A 83 -0.80 16.71 2.05
CA TRP A 83 -1.01 15.27 1.79
C TRP A 83 -2.22 14.67 2.47
N ARG A 84 -2.66 15.20 3.61
CA ARG A 84 -3.76 14.65 4.42
C ARG A 84 -5.04 14.44 3.62
N GLY A 85 -5.44 15.45 2.83
CA GLY A 85 -6.63 15.39 1.99
C GLY A 85 -6.56 14.35 0.86
N ARG A 86 -5.35 13.93 0.46
CA ARG A 86 -5.13 12.96 -0.63
C ARG A 86 -4.92 11.54 -0.10
N CYS A 87 -4.17 11.40 0.98
CA CYS A 87 -3.75 10.09 1.48
C CYS A 87 -4.62 9.56 2.63
N CYS A 88 -5.29 10.43 3.37
CA CYS A 88 -5.98 10.09 4.62
C CYS A 88 -7.49 10.36 4.56
N ASN A 89 -8.01 10.98 3.48
CA ASN A 89 -9.44 11.26 3.36
C ASN A 89 -10.19 10.05 2.79
N PRO A 90 -11.07 9.38 3.56
CA PRO A 90 -11.82 8.22 3.07
C PRO A 90 -12.77 8.57 1.93
N ASN A 91 -13.29 9.81 1.91
CA ASN A 91 -14.30 10.26 0.95
C ASN A 91 -13.70 10.79 -0.35
N GLN A 92 -12.38 10.90 -0.45
CA GLN A 92 -11.72 11.49 -1.61
C GLN A 92 -10.51 10.66 -2.02
N ARG A 93 -10.77 9.59 -2.78
CA ARG A 93 -9.71 8.87 -3.48
C ARG A 93 -9.06 9.81 -4.50
N PRO A 94 -7.76 10.14 -4.38
CA PRO A 94 -7.12 11.02 -5.34
C PRO A 94 -7.10 10.34 -6.71
N ALA A 95 -7.06 11.16 -7.77
CA ALA A 95 -6.79 10.68 -9.13
C ALA A 95 -5.36 10.13 -9.15
N GLY A 96 -5.24 8.85 -8.79
CA GLY A 96 -4.03 8.08 -8.85
C GLY A 96 -3.98 7.30 -10.15
N VAL A 97 -2.77 7.02 -10.59
CA VAL A 97 -2.59 5.85 -11.44
C VAL A 97 -2.73 4.69 -10.46
N ASP A 98 -3.89 4.03 -10.46
CA ASP A 98 -3.97 2.72 -9.82
C ASP A 98 -2.80 1.92 -10.36
N ARG A 99 -2.08 1.20 -9.50
CA ARG A 99 -1.02 0.28 -9.95
C ARG A 99 -1.53 -0.77 -10.97
N ALA A 100 -2.82 -0.78 -11.31
CA ALA A 100 -3.37 -1.41 -12.51
C ALA A 100 -2.74 -0.89 -13.83
N ASN A 101 -2.23 0.34 -13.85
CA ASN A 101 -1.40 0.91 -14.92
C ASN A 101 0.09 0.98 -14.51
N ALA A 102 0.55 0.11 -13.60
CA ALA A 102 1.94 0.10 -13.15
C ALA A 102 2.87 -0.50 -14.21
N GLY A 103 2.96 0.16 -15.37
CA GLY A 103 3.97 -0.09 -16.40
C GLY A 103 3.91 -1.50 -16.97
N LEU A 104 3.94 -1.61 -18.30
CA LEU A 104 4.27 -2.90 -18.92
C LEU A 104 5.44 -3.56 -18.16
N PRO A 105 5.43 -4.89 -17.98
CA PRO A 105 6.49 -5.59 -17.27
C PRO A 105 7.84 -5.06 -17.75
N PRO A 106 8.81 -4.84 -16.84
CA PRO A 106 10.06 -4.18 -17.19
C PRO A 106 10.65 -4.84 -18.43
N GLN A 107 10.70 -4.09 -19.54
CA GLN A 107 11.04 -4.60 -20.86
C GLN A 107 12.46 -5.19 -20.89
N ASN A 108 13.31 -4.75 -19.96
CA ASN A 108 14.66 -5.24 -19.77
C ASN A 108 14.76 -5.99 -18.45
N ILE A 109 14.51 -7.29 -18.49
CA ILE A 109 14.86 -8.19 -17.38
C ILE A 109 16.38 -8.33 -17.38
N PRO A 110 17.08 -8.02 -16.27
CA PRO A 110 18.53 -8.15 -16.22
C PRO A 110 18.93 -9.62 -16.38
N ALA A 111 19.85 -9.89 -17.31
CA ALA A 111 20.52 -11.19 -17.37
C ALA A 111 21.44 -11.32 -16.16
N VAL A 112 21.14 -12.28 -15.27
CA VAL A 112 21.93 -12.52 -14.05
C VAL A 112 22.75 -13.79 -14.25
N PRO A 113 24.08 -13.71 -14.36
CA PRO A 113 24.92 -14.90 -14.44
C PRO A 113 24.88 -15.64 -13.09
N HIS A 114 24.86 -16.97 -13.17
CA HIS A 114 25.03 -17.83 -12.01
C HIS A 114 26.51 -17.82 -11.58
N SER A 115 26.79 -17.55 -10.31
CA SER A 115 28.15 -17.38 -9.80
C SER A 115 28.38 -17.99 -8.42
N GLY A 116 27.34 -18.50 -7.77
CA GLY A 116 27.35 -18.98 -6.40
C GLY A 116 27.44 -20.51 -6.30
N PRO A 117 27.66 -21.04 -5.08
CA PRO A 117 27.83 -22.46 -4.86
C PRO A 117 26.52 -23.24 -4.86
N HIS A 118 25.37 -22.57 -4.77
CA HIS A 118 24.05 -23.21 -4.68
C HIS A 118 23.33 -23.23 -6.03
N PRO A 119 22.42 -24.19 -6.27
CA PRO A 119 21.59 -24.20 -7.46
C PRO A 119 20.76 -22.91 -7.59
N ILE A 120 20.33 -22.61 -8.82
CA ILE A 120 19.43 -21.48 -9.08
C ILE A 120 18.15 -21.66 -8.27
N CYS A 121 17.84 -20.66 -7.44
CA CYS A 121 16.55 -20.54 -6.79
C CYS A 121 15.70 -19.51 -7.53
N ASN A 122 14.64 -19.96 -8.19
CA ASN A 122 13.67 -19.07 -8.82
C ASN A 122 12.76 -18.48 -7.75
N VAL A 123 12.87 -17.18 -7.45
CA VAL A 123 12.02 -16.53 -6.43
C VAL A 123 10.55 -16.61 -6.80
N CYS A 124 10.20 -16.22 -8.03
CA CYS A 124 8.90 -16.59 -8.59
C CYS A 124 8.96 -18.05 -9.06
N ARG A 125 7.97 -18.86 -8.71
CA ARG A 125 7.94 -20.32 -8.95
C ARG A 125 8.24 -20.70 -10.42
N ASP A 126 7.72 -19.91 -11.36
CA ASP A 126 7.86 -20.14 -12.81
C ASP A 126 9.17 -19.58 -13.39
N GLY A 127 10.02 -18.98 -12.56
CA GLY A 127 11.27 -18.34 -12.99
C GLY A 127 11.12 -16.91 -13.51
N ASP A 128 9.89 -16.40 -13.50
CA ASP A 128 9.52 -15.05 -13.92
C ASP A 128 10.19 -13.96 -13.08
N PHE A 129 10.30 -12.78 -13.69
CA PHE A 129 10.75 -11.58 -13.00
C PHE A 129 9.62 -11.03 -12.11
N PRO A 130 9.88 -10.64 -10.86
CA PRO A 130 8.86 -10.13 -9.96
C PRO A 130 8.24 -8.84 -10.52
N TYR A 131 6.92 -8.76 -10.46
CA TYR A 131 6.20 -7.60 -10.96
C TYR A 131 6.29 -6.41 -9.98
N ASP A 132 6.09 -6.65 -8.69
CA ASP A 132 6.27 -5.61 -7.66
C ASP A 132 7.75 -5.50 -7.26
N THR A 133 8.52 -4.82 -8.09
CA THR A 133 9.98 -4.71 -7.93
C THR A 133 10.42 -3.99 -6.65
N SER A 134 9.58 -3.11 -6.13
CA SER A 134 9.84 -2.29 -4.94
C SER A 134 9.38 -2.94 -3.64
N MET A 135 8.63 -4.04 -3.69
CA MET A 135 8.17 -4.73 -2.48
C MET A 135 9.38 -5.24 -1.70
N VAL A 136 9.39 -4.94 -0.39
CA VAL A 136 10.47 -5.30 0.54
C VAL A 136 10.03 -6.52 1.36
N LEU A 137 10.87 -7.56 1.35
CA LEU A 137 10.69 -8.76 2.16
C LEU A 137 11.80 -8.84 3.22
N ASN A 138 11.44 -9.30 4.41
CA ASN A 138 12.38 -9.54 5.50
C ASN A 138 12.37 -11.03 5.85
N PHE A 139 13.51 -11.71 5.66
CA PHE A 139 13.70 -13.10 6.04
C PHE A 139 14.71 -13.16 7.18
N LEU A 140 14.38 -13.89 8.25
CA LEU A 140 15.17 -13.95 9.49
C LEU A 140 16.67 -14.26 9.27
N TYR A 141 17.00 -15.09 8.28
CA TYR A 141 18.38 -15.55 8.01
C TYR A 141 19.03 -14.94 6.77
N MET A 142 18.28 -14.19 5.96
CA MET A 142 18.79 -13.55 4.73
C MET A 142 18.77 -12.02 4.81
N GLY A 143 18.10 -11.46 5.82
CA GLY A 143 17.98 -10.02 6.04
C GLY A 143 16.79 -9.40 5.32
N VAL A 144 16.89 -8.09 5.09
CA VAL A 144 15.88 -7.28 4.38
C VAL A 144 16.33 -7.07 2.95
N GLY A 145 15.43 -7.24 1.99
CA GLY A 145 15.72 -6.99 0.58
C GLY A 145 14.46 -6.79 -0.25
N THR A 146 14.60 -6.23 -1.45
CA THR A 146 13.49 -6.12 -2.38
C THR A 146 13.25 -7.42 -3.13
N CYS A 147 12.06 -7.59 -3.72
CA CYS A 147 11.76 -8.71 -4.61
C CYS A 147 12.79 -8.88 -5.74
N VAL A 148 13.28 -7.77 -6.32
CA VAL A 148 14.34 -7.79 -7.34
C VAL A 148 15.67 -8.28 -6.77
N GLN A 149 16.04 -7.82 -5.57
CA GLN A 149 17.28 -8.26 -4.93
C GLN A 149 17.25 -9.76 -4.67
N TYR A 150 16.14 -10.28 -4.13
CA TYR A 150 15.99 -11.72 -3.93
C TYR A 150 16.01 -12.49 -5.25
N PHE A 151 15.37 -11.98 -6.30
CA PHE A 151 15.45 -12.59 -7.63
C PHE A 151 16.91 -12.72 -8.11
N ILE A 152 17.69 -11.65 -7.98
CA ILE A 152 19.11 -11.63 -8.34
C ILE A 152 19.91 -12.63 -7.49
N LEU A 153 19.70 -12.65 -6.16
CA LEU A 153 20.37 -13.58 -5.26
C LEU A 153 20.04 -15.05 -5.61
N GLY A 154 18.77 -15.33 -5.91
CA GLY A 154 18.31 -16.65 -6.32
C GLY A 154 18.93 -17.10 -7.64
N LYS A 155 18.98 -16.23 -8.66
CA LYS A 155 19.64 -16.50 -9.95
C LYS A 155 21.15 -16.67 -9.82
N ARG A 156 21.79 -15.91 -8.92
CA ARG A 156 23.23 -16.05 -8.64
C ARG A 156 23.58 -17.34 -7.91
N GLY A 157 22.63 -18.05 -7.30
CA GLY A 157 22.93 -19.20 -6.45
C GLY A 157 23.47 -18.80 -5.07
N ALA A 158 23.02 -17.65 -4.56
CA ALA A 158 23.38 -17.14 -3.23
C ALA A 158 22.36 -17.53 -2.14
N ILE A 159 21.21 -18.10 -2.53
CA ILE A 159 20.19 -18.60 -1.60
C ILE A 159 20.46 -20.07 -1.32
N GLU A 160 20.54 -20.43 -0.05
CA GLU A 160 20.75 -21.83 0.35
C GLU A 160 19.58 -22.73 -0.12
N PRO A 161 19.84 -24.00 -0.51
CA PRO A 161 18.81 -24.87 -1.06
C PRO A 161 17.58 -25.04 -0.15
N HIS A 162 17.81 -25.12 1.15
CA HIS A 162 16.74 -25.29 2.15
C HIS A 162 15.89 -24.02 2.34
N MET A 163 16.42 -22.85 1.97
CA MET A 163 15.71 -21.58 2.03
C MET A 163 14.92 -21.28 0.76
N CYS A 164 15.17 -22.00 -0.34
CA CYS A 164 14.54 -21.69 -1.61
C CYS A 164 13.00 -21.84 -1.57
N ALA A 165 12.48 -22.93 -1.01
CA ALA A 165 11.04 -23.14 -0.91
C ALA A 165 10.33 -22.10 -0.01
N PRO A 166 10.85 -21.76 1.19
CA PRO A 166 10.33 -20.63 1.97
C PRO A 166 10.36 -19.31 1.21
N VAL A 167 11.47 -18.97 0.55
CA VAL A 167 11.59 -17.73 -0.22
C VAL A 167 10.56 -17.71 -1.35
N GLN A 168 10.38 -18.81 -2.07
CA GLN A 168 9.35 -18.94 -3.11
C GLN A 168 7.95 -18.72 -2.56
N PHE A 169 7.62 -19.37 -1.45
CA PHE A 169 6.30 -19.26 -0.84
C PHE A 169 5.98 -17.83 -0.39
N PHE A 170 6.90 -17.21 0.36
CA PHE A 170 6.69 -15.86 0.90
C PHE A 170 6.87 -14.75 -0.13
N SER A 171 7.52 -15.00 -1.27
CA SER A 171 7.69 -13.98 -2.30
C SER A 171 6.59 -14.02 -3.36
N TYR A 172 5.92 -15.17 -3.55
CA TYR A 172 4.97 -15.37 -4.64
C TYR A 172 3.87 -14.30 -4.72
N GLU A 173 3.12 -14.12 -3.64
CA GLU A 173 2.04 -13.12 -3.57
C GLU A 173 2.57 -11.68 -3.47
N PRO A 174 3.45 -11.31 -2.52
CA PRO A 174 3.85 -9.92 -2.34
C PRO A 174 4.71 -9.37 -3.48
N CYS A 175 5.47 -10.22 -4.18
CA CYS A 175 6.19 -9.82 -5.40
C CYS A 175 5.32 -9.85 -6.66
N ALA A 176 4.04 -10.24 -6.55
CA ALA A 176 3.11 -10.39 -7.65
C ALA A 176 3.67 -11.32 -8.76
N CYS A 177 4.15 -12.49 -8.36
CA CYS A 177 4.64 -13.54 -9.27
C CYS A 177 3.46 -14.29 -9.94
N GLY A 178 3.68 -14.84 -11.14
CA GLY A 178 2.77 -15.78 -11.80
C GLY A 178 1.33 -15.27 -11.90
N GLU A 179 0.38 -15.98 -11.27
CA GLU A 179 -1.04 -15.63 -11.29
C GLU A 179 -1.38 -14.33 -10.54
N HIS A 180 -0.50 -13.87 -9.66
CA HIS A 180 -0.64 -12.58 -8.98
C HIS A 180 -0.12 -11.42 -9.82
N ASN A 181 0.47 -11.71 -10.98
CA ASN A 181 0.82 -10.66 -11.93
C ASN A 181 -0.46 -10.17 -12.65
N PRO A 182 -0.85 -8.89 -12.49
CA PRO A 182 -2.04 -8.35 -13.14
C PRO A 182 -1.95 -8.36 -14.66
N TYR A 183 -0.77 -8.48 -15.26
CA TYR A 183 -0.63 -8.59 -16.72
C TYR A 183 -1.00 -9.97 -17.25
N PHE A 184 -0.70 -11.04 -16.50
CA PHE A 184 -0.91 -12.41 -16.97
C PHE A 184 -2.22 -13.02 -16.48
N ASN A 185 -2.85 -12.45 -15.45
CA ASN A 185 -4.13 -12.90 -14.92
C ASN A 185 -5.24 -11.88 -15.17
N PRO A 186 -6.10 -12.07 -16.19
CA PRO A 186 -7.25 -11.19 -16.45
C PRO A 186 -8.20 -11.08 -15.26
N ASN A 187 -8.29 -12.13 -14.44
CA ASN A 187 -9.17 -12.21 -13.28
C ASN A 187 -8.53 -11.63 -12.01
N HIS A 188 -7.32 -11.07 -12.09
CA HIS A 188 -6.65 -10.49 -10.92
C HIS A 188 -7.52 -9.40 -10.26
N PRO A 189 -7.66 -9.34 -8.92
CA PRO A 189 -8.54 -8.37 -8.24
C PRO A 189 -8.26 -6.90 -8.63
N ARG A 190 -7.00 -6.57 -8.93
CA ARG A 190 -6.65 -5.23 -9.46
C ARG A 190 -7.27 -4.90 -10.82
N ASN A 191 -7.46 -5.89 -11.69
CA ASN A 191 -8.06 -5.70 -13.00
C ASN A 191 -9.58 -5.55 -12.92
N GLN A 192 -10.20 -6.21 -11.94
CA GLN A 192 -11.64 -6.12 -11.68
C GLN A 192 -12.04 -4.74 -11.12
N GLY A 193 -11.20 -4.15 -10.25
CA GLY A 193 -11.44 -2.81 -9.69
C GLY A 193 -11.36 -1.68 -10.73
N ALA A 194 -10.54 -1.83 -11.77
CA ALA A 194 -10.43 -0.84 -12.85
C ALA A 194 -11.68 -0.78 -13.74
N GLN A 195 -12.47 -1.86 -13.81
CA GLN A 195 -13.73 -1.90 -14.58
C GLN A 195 -14.93 -1.35 -13.80
N GLN A 196 -14.79 -1.07 -12.50
CA GLN A 196 -15.83 -0.49 -11.64
C GLN A 196 -15.60 0.99 -11.34
N ALA A 197 -14.73 1.69 -12.08
CA ALA A 197 -14.79 3.14 -12.09
C ALA A 197 -16.23 3.51 -12.48
N PRO A 198 -16.95 4.33 -11.69
CA PRO A 198 -18.36 4.60 -11.94
C PRO A 198 -18.46 5.14 -13.35
N GLY A 199 -18.99 4.30 -14.24
CA GLY A 199 -19.45 4.73 -15.53
C GLY A 199 -20.38 5.89 -15.23
N ASN A 200 -19.96 7.09 -15.60
CA ASN A 200 -20.82 8.24 -15.64
C ASN A 200 -21.79 7.96 -16.78
N THR A 201 -22.73 7.04 -16.54
CA THR A 201 -23.86 6.75 -17.41
C THR A 201 -24.75 7.96 -17.25
N ASN A 202 -24.38 9.02 -17.96
CA ASN A 202 -25.16 10.23 -18.08
C ASN A 202 -26.34 9.87 -19.00
N SER A 203 -27.27 9.09 -18.45
CA SER A 203 -28.57 8.79 -19.04
C SER A 203 -29.43 10.05 -18.92
N ASN A 204 -29.00 11.13 -19.57
CA ASN A 204 -29.82 12.30 -19.78
C ASN A 204 -30.81 11.98 -20.90
N ALA A 205 -31.76 11.09 -20.60
CA ALA A 205 -32.94 10.83 -21.41
C ALA A 205 -33.92 11.99 -21.21
N ASN A 206 -33.55 13.17 -21.72
CA ASN A 206 -34.48 14.27 -21.88
C ASN A 206 -35.26 14.05 -23.18
N GLY A 207 -36.31 13.25 -23.09
CA GLY A 207 -37.29 13.00 -24.15
C GLY A 207 -38.68 13.40 -23.68
N ASN A 208 -38.99 14.68 -23.84
CA ASN A 208 -40.32 15.25 -23.62
C ASN A 208 -41.22 14.95 -24.83
N ALA A 209 -42.24 14.10 -24.65
CA ALA A 209 -43.49 14.02 -25.43
C ALA A 209 -44.38 13.00 -24.68
N GLY A 210 -45.51 13.35 -24.07
CA GLY A 210 -46.63 14.08 -24.64
C GLY A 210 -47.58 13.08 -25.30
N GLY A 211 -48.66 12.68 -24.62
CA GLY A 211 -49.82 12.03 -25.26
C GLY A 211 -50.34 10.75 -24.61
N ASN A 212 -51.40 10.91 -23.82
CA ASN A 212 -52.74 10.31 -23.97
C ASN A 212 -52.92 8.80 -24.30
N ALA A 213 -53.95 8.26 -23.64
CA ALA A 213 -54.85 7.17 -24.05
C ALA A 213 -54.58 5.73 -23.60
N ASN A 214 -55.45 5.28 -22.70
CA ASN A 214 -56.11 3.97 -22.63
C ASN A 214 -55.72 2.93 -23.70
N GLY A 215 -55.26 1.77 -23.23
CA GLY A 215 -55.17 0.56 -24.06
C GLY A 215 -55.03 -0.69 -23.20
N ARG A 216 -56.15 -1.34 -22.89
CA ARG A 216 -56.23 -2.71 -22.40
C ARG A 216 -55.68 -3.66 -23.46
N THR A 217 -54.86 -4.64 -23.07
CA THR A 217 -54.91 -6.00 -23.63
C THR A 217 -54.39 -7.02 -22.62
N ASN A 218 -55.26 -8.01 -22.36
CA ASN A 218 -54.95 -9.32 -21.80
C ASN A 218 -54.03 -10.10 -22.75
N GLY A 219 -53.29 -11.09 -22.23
CA GLY A 219 -52.63 -12.08 -23.08
C GLY A 219 -51.67 -13.01 -22.34
N ASP A 220 -52.25 -13.98 -21.64
CA ASP A 220 -51.90 -15.41 -21.66
C ASP A 220 -50.52 -15.93 -21.24
N SER A 221 -50.61 -16.80 -20.22
CA SER A 221 -49.67 -17.81 -19.80
C SER A 221 -49.36 -18.85 -20.90
N ASN A 222 -48.09 -19.23 -21.06
CA ASN A 222 -47.63 -20.58 -21.44
C ASN A 222 -46.10 -20.61 -21.23
N GLY A 223 -45.46 -21.61 -20.62
CA GLY A 223 -45.82 -23.02 -20.54
C GLY A 223 -44.82 -23.86 -21.35
N SER A 224 -43.68 -24.21 -20.73
CA SER A 224 -42.91 -25.46 -20.89
C SER A 224 -42.25 -25.86 -22.23
N SER A 225 -40.93 -26.11 -22.18
CA SER A 225 -40.19 -27.28 -22.72
C SER A 225 -38.68 -27.01 -22.55
N ASN A 226 -37.88 -27.75 -21.77
CA ASN A 226 -37.47 -29.16 -21.75
C ASN A 226 -36.44 -29.56 -22.82
N GLY A 227 -35.29 -30.10 -22.37
CA GLY A 227 -34.19 -30.67 -23.18
C GLY A 227 -32.84 -30.59 -22.42
N SER A 228 -32.54 -31.48 -21.48
CA SER A 228 -31.93 -32.84 -21.59
C SER A 228 -30.44 -32.91 -22.00
N SER A 229 -29.63 -33.28 -21.00
CA SER A 229 -28.68 -34.43 -20.98
C SER A 229 -27.18 -34.26 -21.28
N GLY A 230 -26.38 -34.68 -20.27
CA GLY A 230 -25.05 -35.32 -20.38
C GLY A 230 -23.91 -34.51 -19.75
N GLY A 231 -23.10 -34.94 -18.78
CA GLY A 231 -22.90 -36.20 -18.06
C GLY A 231 -21.51 -36.16 -17.37
N ASN A 232 -21.38 -36.81 -16.20
CA ASN A 232 -20.15 -37.15 -15.43
C ASN A 232 -19.21 -35.99 -14.99
N GLY A 233 -18.83 -35.77 -13.74
CA GLY A 233 -18.84 -36.61 -12.54
C GLY A 233 -17.44 -36.56 -11.90
N VAL A 234 -17.18 -35.69 -10.92
CA VAL A 234 -16.05 -35.79 -9.99
C VAL A 234 -16.40 -35.14 -8.64
N ASN A 235 -16.18 -35.90 -7.57
CA ASN A 235 -16.33 -35.55 -6.16
C ASN A 235 -15.64 -34.23 -5.78
N HIS A 236 -16.35 -33.34 -5.09
CA HIS A 236 -15.73 -32.50 -4.08
C HIS A 236 -16.57 -32.40 -2.81
N GLN A 237 -15.82 -32.43 -1.71
CA GLN A 237 -16.26 -32.53 -0.33
C GLN A 237 -17.17 -31.38 0.08
N LYS A 238 -18.18 -31.81 0.82
CA LYS A 238 -19.13 -31.03 1.62
C LYS A 238 -18.38 -30.22 2.68
N THR A 239 -18.53 -28.90 2.68
CA THR A 239 -18.33 -28.06 3.87
C THR A 239 -19.66 -27.46 4.30
N PRO A 240 -19.90 -27.29 5.62
CA PRO A 240 -21.23 -27.04 6.14
C PRO A 240 -21.66 -25.58 6.04
N ASP A 241 -22.98 -25.44 5.99
CA ASP A 241 -23.78 -24.23 5.93
C ASP A 241 -23.47 -23.22 7.03
N SER A 242 -23.58 -21.93 6.69
CA SER A 242 -23.80 -20.85 7.62
C SER A 242 -24.70 -19.79 6.97
N ASP A 243 -25.95 -20.17 6.76
CA ASP A 243 -27.04 -19.24 6.52
C ASP A 243 -27.39 -18.52 7.83
N ALA A 244 -27.08 -17.22 7.90
CA ALA A 244 -27.64 -16.32 8.89
C ALA A 244 -27.94 -14.96 8.25
N SER A 245 -29.11 -14.88 7.63
CA SER A 245 -30.13 -13.84 7.83
C SER A 245 -29.64 -12.46 8.30
N LYS A 246 -29.89 -11.42 7.49
CA LYS A 246 -30.84 -10.35 7.86
C LYS A 246 -31.10 -9.39 6.70
N ASN A 247 -32.32 -9.51 6.17
CA ASN A 247 -33.04 -8.47 5.47
C ASN A 247 -33.38 -7.31 6.42
N GLY A 248 -33.33 -6.09 5.89
CA GLY A 248 -34.11 -4.96 6.37
C GLY A 248 -33.32 -3.88 7.09
N GLN A 249 -33.11 -2.75 6.41
CA GLN A 249 -33.76 -1.50 6.83
C GLN A 249 -33.71 -0.46 5.72
N LYS A 250 -34.92 -0.03 5.36
CA LYS A 250 -35.29 1.10 4.52
C LYS A 250 -35.29 2.35 5.41
N MET A 251 -34.48 3.35 5.08
CA MET A 251 -34.66 4.76 5.43
C MET A 251 -34.18 5.55 4.19
N GLY A 252 -34.93 6.43 3.55
CA GLY A 252 -35.90 7.37 4.10
C GLY A 252 -35.32 8.78 3.91
N ASP A 253 -35.57 9.34 2.73
CA ASP A 253 -35.68 10.75 2.31
C ASP A 253 -34.89 11.88 3.01
N SER A 254 -34.40 12.80 2.16
CA SER A 254 -34.73 14.24 2.17
C SER A 254 -33.59 15.27 2.32
N MET A 255 -33.70 16.30 1.46
CA MET A 255 -33.05 17.64 1.46
C MET A 255 -31.59 17.70 0.97
N GLY A 256 -31.16 18.54 0.01
CA GLY A 256 -31.62 19.86 -0.40
C GLY A 256 -30.47 20.86 -0.21
N GLY A 257 -30.06 21.59 -1.26
CA GLY A 257 -29.07 22.68 -1.20
C GLY A 257 -28.09 22.67 -2.38
N ALA A 258 -28.34 23.38 -3.48
CA ALA A 258 -28.16 24.83 -3.69
C ALA A 258 -26.69 25.28 -3.78
N GLY A 259 -26.25 25.54 -5.01
CA GLY A 259 -25.56 26.78 -5.43
C GLY A 259 -24.19 27.12 -4.83
N GLY A 260 -23.17 27.18 -5.68
CA GLY A 260 -21.90 27.82 -5.33
C GLY A 260 -20.99 28.03 -6.53
N GLN A 261 -21.26 29.09 -7.31
CA GLN A 261 -20.26 29.71 -8.18
C GLN A 261 -19.11 30.23 -7.31
N SER A 262 -17.86 29.93 -7.64
CA SER A 262 -16.75 30.77 -7.18
C SER A 262 -15.57 30.81 -8.15
N HIS A 263 -14.95 31.98 -8.11
CA HIS A 263 -14.22 32.66 -9.16
C HIS A 263 -12.80 32.14 -9.44
N GLY A 264 -12.36 32.43 -10.67
CA GLY A 264 -11.00 32.26 -11.14
C GLY A 264 -9.96 32.98 -10.28
N GLY A 265 -8.96 32.22 -9.84
CA GLY A 265 -7.76 32.70 -9.19
C GLY A 265 -6.54 32.53 -10.09
N ARG A 266 -5.91 33.66 -10.41
CA ARG A 266 -4.69 33.84 -11.20
C ARG A 266 -3.54 32.91 -10.78
N ARG A 267 -2.99 32.14 -11.72
CA ARG A 267 -1.70 31.44 -11.55
C ARG A 267 -0.56 32.45 -11.66
N ARG A 268 0.20 32.67 -10.57
CA ARG A 268 1.52 33.31 -10.61
C ARG A 268 2.57 32.22 -10.84
N GLY A 269 3.35 32.36 -11.91
CA GLY A 269 4.50 31.49 -12.18
C GLY A 269 5.62 31.72 -11.17
N LEU A 270 6.00 30.66 -10.45
CA LEU A 270 7.20 30.63 -9.63
C LEU A 270 8.40 30.33 -10.54
N LYS A 271 9.34 31.29 -10.61
CA LYS A 271 10.64 31.15 -11.27
C LYS A 271 11.50 30.13 -10.52
N GLY A 272 12.19 29.27 -11.28
CA GLY A 272 13.00 28.18 -10.77
C GLY A 272 14.20 28.62 -9.94
N SER A 273 14.41 27.92 -8.83
CA SER A 273 15.63 27.98 -8.01
C SER A 273 16.69 27.08 -8.63
N LYS A 274 17.83 27.67 -9.00
CA LYS A 274 19.05 26.96 -9.39
C LYS A 274 19.59 26.15 -8.21
N THR A 275 19.49 24.83 -8.28
CA THR A 275 20.24 23.89 -7.43
C THR A 275 21.72 23.94 -7.80
N ARG A 276 22.59 24.22 -6.83
CA ARG A 276 24.04 24.07 -6.96
C ARG A 276 24.41 22.60 -6.73
N PRO A 277 25.39 22.05 -7.46
CA PRO A 277 25.88 20.69 -7.22
C PRO A 277 26.61 20.65 -5.87
N VAL A 278 26.21 19.70 -5.02
CA VAL A 278 26.93 19.32 -3.80
C VAL A 278 28.10 18.45 -4.23
N LYS A 279 29.33 18.89 -3.95
CA LYS A 279 30.51 18.04 -4.01
C LYS A 279 30.42 17.05 -2.85
N VAL A 280 30.46 15.77 -3.18
CA VAL A 280 30.59 14.69 -2.20
C VAL A 280 32.08 14.40 -2.13
N ASP A 281 32.71 14.70 -0.98
CA ASP A 281 34.08 14.28 -0.72
C ASP A 281 34.07 12.78 -0.43
N GLU A 282 34.59 12.00 -1.38
CA GLU A 282 34.99 10.60 -1.18
C GLU A 282 36.27 10.59 -0.34
N ASP A 283 36.22 10.00 0.86
CA ASP A 283 37.27 9.14 1.43
C ASP A 283 37.00 8.87 2.92
N VAL A 284 36.28 7.77 3.20
CA VAL A 284 36.30 7.14 4.53
C VAL A 284 36.64 5.67 4.36
N VAL A 285 37.94 5.38 4.39
CA VAL A 285 38.47 4.02 4.46
C VAL A 285 38.44 3.57 5.92
N ILE A 286 37.49 2.71 6.26
CA ILE A 286 37.45 2.03 7.56
C ILE A 286 38.28 0.76 7.44
N LYS A 287 39.49 0.77 8.01
CA LYS A 287 40.27 -0.45 8.27
C LYS A 287 39.71 -1.13 9.51
N ILE A 288 39.24 -2.37 9.36
CA ILE A 288 38.95 -3.27 10.47
C ILE A 288 40.12 -4.25 10.53
N GLU A 289 40.92 -4.15 11.58
CA GLU A 289 41.90 -5.18 11.93
C GLU A 289 41.18 -6.25 12.76
N VAL A 290 41.38 -7.51 12.38
CA VAL A 290 40.82 -8.71 13.03
C VAL A 290 41.87 -9.32 13.93
#